data_AF-A0A183TPZ2-F1
#
_entry.id   AF-A0A183TPZ2-F1
#
_cell.length_a   1.000
_cell.length_b   1.000
_cell.length_c   1.000
_cell.angle_alpha   90.00
_cell.angle_beta   90.00
_cell.angle_gamma   90.00
#
_symmetry.space_group_name_H-M   'P 1'
#
loop_
_entity.id
_entity.type
_entity.pdbx_description
1 polymer ?
#
loop_
_entity_poly.entity_id
_entity_poly.type
_entity_poly.pdbx_seq_one_letter_code
_entity_poly.pdbx_strand_id
1 'polypeptide(L)'
;MFKLRTMTEDQFKCLIFVGTLQSLHDAETRNRLLSKIELDPDSTLQTLTAEWQRIKNLKQDSAIVKQPSSPIAAISVYAITHTNSRYYTIPKTRPAENHH
;
A
#
# COMPACT_ATOMS: atom_id res chain seq x y z
N MET A 1 -9.15 18.54 23.01
CA MET A 1 -10.05 18.07 24.10
C MET A 1 -11.45 18.51 23.77
N PHE A 2 -12.34 17.55 23.51
CA PHE A 2 -13.72 17.79 23.10
C PHE A 2 -14.50 18.52 24.19
N LYS A 3 -15.14 19.64 23.80
CA LYS A 3 -16.06 20.37 24.66
C LYS A 3 -17.47 19.84 24.45
N LEU A 4 -17.81 18.71 25.07
CA LEU A 4 -19.10 18.03 24.89
C LEU A 4 -20.31 18.95 25.10
N ARG A 5 -20.21 19.95 25.99
CA ARG A 5 -21.29 20.91 26.29
C ARG A 5 -21.54 21.94 25.19
N THR A 6 -20.58 22.14 24.28
CA THR A 6 -20.66 23.17 23.23
C THR A 6 -20.68 22.56 21.83
N MET A 7 -20.68 21.24 21.71
CA MET A 7 -20.76 20.55 20.43
C MET A 7 -22.18 20.64 19.88
N THR A 8 -22.28 20.76 18.56
CA THR A 8 -23.56 20.65 17.86
C THR A 8 -24.08 19.21 17.94
N GLU A 9 -25.37 19.02 17.70
CA GLU A 9 -25.98 17.68 17.64
C GLU A 9 -25.28 16.79 16.61
N ASP A 10 -24.91 17.37 15.47
CA ASP A 10 -24.21 16.65 14.41
C ASP A 10 -22.79 16.24 14.80
N GLN A 11 -22.04 17.11 15.50
CA GLN A 11 -20.74 16.74 16.05
C GLN A 11 -20.86 15.62 17.10
N PHE A 12 -21.92 15.61 17.90
CA PHE A 12 -22.16 14.53 18.88
C PHE A 12 -22.48 13.20 18.19
N LYS A 13 -23.34 13.21 17.16
CA LYS A 13 -23.61 12.04 16.31
C LYS A 13 -22.32 11.51 15.66
N CYS A 14 -21.49 12.41 15.15
CA CYS A 14 -20.16 12.10 14.62
C CYS A 14 -19.28 11.38 15.65
N LEU A 15 -19.26 11.86 16.90
CA LEU A 15 -18.48 11.26 17.97
C LEU A 15 -18.97 9.83 18.33
N ILE A 16 -20.29 9.64 18.39
CA ILE A 16 -20.89 8.30 18.59
C ILE A 16 -20.46 7.37 17.46
N PHE A 17 -20.58 7.81 16.20
CA PHE A 17 -20.16 7.01 15.04
C PHE A 17 -18.70 6.57 15.17
N VAL A 18 -17.79 7.49 15.49
CA VAL A 18 -16.37 7.17 15.72
C VAL A 18 -16.19 6.18 16.87
N GLY A 19 -16.98 6.30 17.95
CA GLY A 19 -16.97 5.36 19.07
C GLY A 19 -17.42 3.93 18.71
N THR A 20 -18.19 3.75 17.64
CA THR A 20 -18.58 2.41 17.15
C THR A 20 -17.48 1.69 16.38
N LEU A 21 -16.39 2.38 16.00
CA LEU A 21 -15.24 1.77 15.34
C LEU A 21 -14.35 1.05 16.37
N GLN A 22 -14.65 -0.23 16.63
CA GLN A 22 -14.03 -1.02 17.69
C GLN A 22 -12.78 -1.81 17.25
N SER A 23 -12.51 -1.93 15.95
CA SER A 23 -11.37 -2.73 15.47
C SER A 23 -10.03 -2.07 15.77
N LEU A 24 -9.02 -2.86 16.15
CA LEU A 24 -7.65 -2.38 16.35
C LEU A 24 -7.06 -1.77 15.06
N HIS A 25 -7.48 -2.28 13.90
CA HIS A 25 -7.11 -1.75 12.58
C HIS A 25 -7.68 -0.34 12.29
N ASP A 26 -8.68 0.07 13.08
CA ASP A 26 -9.32 1.36 12.97
C ASP A 26 -8.75 2.40 13.93
N ALA A 27 -7.73 2.09 14.75
CA ALA A 27 -7.16 3.06 15.70
C ALA A 27 -6.66 4.34 15.02
N GLU A 28 -5.93 4.20 13.92
CA GLU A 28 -5.47 5.32 13.09
C GLU A 28 -6.64 6.04 12.42
N THR A 29 -7.58 5.28 11.86
CA THR A 29 -8.79 5.82 11.21
C THR A 29 -9.60 6.66 12.21
N ARG A 30 -9.78 6.15 13.43
CA ARG A 30 -10.48 6.80 14.53
C ARG A 30 -9.80 8.12 14.91
N ASN A 31 -8.47 8.12 15.07
CA ASN A 31 -7.72 9.35 15.37
C ASN A 31 -7.91 10.41 14.28
N ARG A 32 -7.86 10.01 12.99
CA ARG A 32 -8.04 10.93 11.87
C ARG A 32 -9.46 11.50 11.80
N LEU A 33 -10.47 10.69 12.07
CA LEU A 33 -11.87 11.12 12.15
C LEU A 33 -12.11 12.06 13.35
N LEU A 34 -11.49 11.78 14.50
CA LEU A 34 -11.53 12.67 15.67
C LEU A 34 -10.90 14.03 15.36
N SER A 35 -9.75 14.06 14.69
CA SER A 35 -9.13 15.32 14.27
C SER A 35 -10.01 16.12 13.32
N LYS A 36 -10.75 15.46 12.41
CA LYS A 36 -11.72 16.14 11.56
C LYS A 36 -12.81 16.83 12.38
N ILE A 37 -13.41 16.13 13.35
CA ILE A 37 -14.45 16.68 14.23
C ILE A 37 -13.91 17.84 15.10
N GLU A 38 -12.65 17.77 15.56
CA GLU A 38 -12.05 18.87 16.34
C GLU A 38 -11.73 20.11 15.48
N LEU A 39 -11.33 19.92 14.22
CA LEU A 39 -10.92 21.03 13.33
C LEU A 39 -12.09 21.68 12.59
N ASP A 40 -13.16 20.93 12.34
CA ASP A 40 -14.31 21.37 11.56
C ASP A 40 -15.58 21.40 12.45
N PRO A 41 -15.99 22.60 12.92
CA PRO A 41 -17.15 22.76 13.78
C PRO A 41 -18.47 22.38 13.09
N ASP A 42 -18.50 22.43 11.75
CA ASP A 42 -19.67 22.15 10.92
C ASP A 42 -19.65 20.72 10.37
N SER A 43 -18.76 19.86 10.90
CA SER A 43 -18.67 18.45 10.52
C SER A 43 -19.99 17.72 10.76
N THR A 44 -20.65 17.37 9.65
CA THR A 44 -21.84 16.53 9.65
C THR A 44 -21.49 15.05 9.56
N LEU A 45 -22.43 14.18 9.96
CA LEU A 45 -22.27 12.73 9.85
C LEU A 45 -21.97 12.28 8.41
N GLN A 46 -22.54 12.98 7.42
CA GLN A 46 -22.30 12.69 6.01
C GLN A 46 -20.84 12.97 5.62
N THR A 47 -20.29 14.13 6.00
CA THR A 47 -18.89 14.47 5.71
C THR A 47 -17.91 13.54 6.42
N LEU A 48 -18.26 13.08 7.62
CA LEU A 48 -17.48 12.12 8.38
C LEU A 48 -17.48 10.73 7.72
N THR A 49 -18.64 10.26 7.28
CA THR A 49 -18.79 8.97 6.58
C THR A 49 -18.04 8.97 5.24
N ALA A 50 -18.09 10.09 4.52
CA ALA A 50 -17.32 10.28 3.29
C ALA A 50 -15.81 10.20 3.54
N GLU A 51 -15.30 10.85 4.60
CA GLU A 51 -13.88 10.75 4.96
C GLU A 51 -13.50 9.34 5.39
N TRP A 52 -14.36 8.65 6.15
CA TRP A 52 -14.13 7.25 6.52
C TRP A 52 -14.00 6.34 5.29
N GLN A 53 -14.89 6.48 4.31
CA GLN A 53 -14.81 5.74 3.04
C GLN A 53 -13.55 6.10 2.25
N ARG A 54 -13.19 7.39 2.18
CA ARG A 54 -11.96 7.83 1.50
C ARG A 54 -10.72 7.19 2.11
N ILE A 55 -10.65 7.10 3.43
CA ILE A 55 -9.55 6.43 4.15
C ILE A 55 -9.51 4.93 3.80
N LYS A 56 -10.67 4.26 3.74
CA LYS A 56 -10.75 2.86 3.33
C LYS A 56 -10.25 2.63 1.91
N ASN A 57 -10.68 3.46 0.96
CA ASN A 57 -10.26 3.36 -0.44
C ASN A 57 -8.73 3.57 -0.54
N LEU A 58 -8.20 4.59 0.15
CA LEU A 58 -6.76 4.84 0.15
C LEU A 58 -5.94 3.66 0.73
N LYS A 59 -6.45 3.00 1.78
CA LYS A 59 -5.82 1.79 2.32
C LYS A 59 -5.82 0.64 1.32
N GLN A 60 -6.92 0.46 0.57
CA GLN A 60 -7.00 -0.54 -0.50
C GLN A 60 -6.04 -0.23 -1.65
N ASP A 61 -6.03 1.01 -2.14
CA ASP A 61 -5.15 1.45 -3.23
C ASP A 61 -3.66 1.30 -2.84
N SER A 62 -3.32 1.64 -1.58
CA SER A 62 -1.96 1.45 -1.08
C SER A 62 -1.56 -0.02 -0.96
N ALA A 63 -2.51 -0.92 -0.66
CA ALA A 63 -2.25 -2.35 -0.62
C ALA A 63 -1.89 -2.91 -2.01
N ILE A 64 -2.49 -2.40 -3.09
CA ILE A 64 -2.15 -2.79 -4.48
C ILE A 64 -0.68 -2.51 -4.78
N VAL A 65 -0.15 -1.36 -4.33
CA VAL A 65 1.26 -0.98 -4.52
C VAL A 65 2.22 -1.83 -3.67
N LYS A 66 1.77 -2.31 -2.51
CA LYS A 66 2.58 -3.11 -1.58
C LYS A 66 2.58 -4.61 -1.86
N GLN A 67 1.70 -5.11 -2.73
CA GLN A 67 1.74 -6.51 -3.14
C GLN A 67 3.03 -6.74 -3.95
N PRO A 68 3.93 -7.65 -3.54
CA PRO A 68 4.85 -8.21 -4.51
C PRO A 68 3.98 -8.89 -5.55
N SER A 69 4.09 -8.46 -6.82
CA SER A 69 3.58 -9.25 -7.91
C SER A 69 4.04 -10.69 -7.69
N SER A 70 3.08 -11.61 -7.77
CA SER A 70 3.24 -13.06 -7.61
C SER A 70 4.67 -13.55 -7.94
N PRO A 71 5.25 -14.53 -7.21
CA PRO A 71 6.59 -15.08 -7.47
C PRO A 71 6.84 -15.48 -8.93
N ILE A 72 5.77 -15.67 -9.70
CA ILE A 72 5.79 -15.97 -11.14
C ILE A 72 6.45 -14.84 -11.96
N ALA A 73 6.38 -13.58 -11.52
CA ALA A 73 7.05 -12.46 -12.20
C ALA A 73 8.57 -12.43 -11.96
N ALA A 74 9.06 -13.00 -10.85
CA ALA A 74 10.49 -13.05 -10.53
C ALA A 74 11.25 -14.14 -11.33
N ILE A 75 10.54 -15.11 -11.90
CA ILE A 75 11.13 -16.23 -12.65
C ILE A 75 11.64 -15.79 -14.04
N SER A 76 11.17 -14.66 -14.58
CA SER A 76 11.54 -14.23 -15.94
C SER A 76 12.91 -13.52 -16.04
N VAL A 77 13.44 -12.94 -14.96
CA VAL A 77 14.68 -12.15 -15.04
C VAL A 77 15.94 -13.03 -15.01
N TYR A 78 15.93 -14.15 -14.27
CA TYR A 78 17.07 -15.09 -14.23
C TYR A 78 17.22 -15.94 -15.50
N ALA A 79 16.14 -16.16 -16.25
CA ALA A 79 16.19 -16.97 -17.47
C ALA A 79 16.88 -16.27 -18.65
N ILE A 80 16.97 -14.94 -18.64
CA ILE A 80 17.54 -14.16 -19.75
C ILE A 80 19.08 -14.01 -19.63
N THR A 81 19.63 -14.15 -18.42
CA THR A 81 21.09 -13.99 -18.20
C THR A 81 21.93 -15.23 -18.53
N HIS A 82 21.32 -16.40 -18.79
CA HIS A 82 22.07 -17.62 -19.10
C HIS A 82 22.02 -18.08 -20.56
N THR A 83 21.33 -17.35 -21.44
CA THR A 83 21.21 -17.75 -22.86
C THR A 83 22.02 -16.90 -23.84
N ASN A 84 22.62 -15.78 -23.40
CA ASN A 84 23.39 -14.90 -24.29
C ASN A 84 24.91 -15.20 -24.40
N SER A 85 25.42 -16.27 -23.77
CA SER A 85 26.86 -16.59 -23.76
C SER A 85 27.28 -17.69 -24.77
N ARG A 86 26.49 -17.99 -25.82
CA ARG A 86 26.83 -19.06 -26.79
C ARG A 86 27.21 -18.58 -28.20
N TYR A 87 27.55 -17.32 -28.38
CA TYR A 87 28.26 -16.88 -29.57
C TYR A 87 29.60 -16.30 -29.15
N TYR A 88 30.65 -16.64 -29.89
CA TYR A 88 32.09 -16.40 -29.66
C TYR A 88 32.84 -17.44 -28.82
N THR A 89 33.21 -18.56 -29.47
CA THR A 89 34.64 -18.91 -29.59
C THR A 89 34.85 -19.99 -30.66
N ILE A 90 35.51 -19.63 -31.76
CA ILE A 90 36.12 -20.56 -32.69
C ILE A 90 37.53 -20.88 -32.16
N PRO A 91 37.88 -22.12 -31.79
CA PRO A 91 39.27 -22.47 -31.55
C PRO A 91 39.93 -22.94 -32.85
N LYS A 92 40.87 -22.12 -33.30
CA LYS A 92 41.83 -22.37 -34.39
C LYS A 92 42.76 -23.54 -33.99
N THR A 93 42.66 -24.68 -34.67
CA THR A 93 43.59 -25.81 -34.53
C THR A 93 44.94 -25.47 -35.19
N ARG A 94 46.05 -25.60 -34.43
CA ARG A 94 47.43 -25.56 -34.93
C ARG A 94 48.02 -26.98 -34.99
N PRO A 95 48.92 -27.29 -35.94
CA PRO A 95 49.35 -28.66 -36.24
C PRO A 95 50.48 -29.11 -35.29
N ALA A 96 50.55 -30.43 -35.04
CA ALA A 96 51.70 -31.07 -34.41
C ALA A 96 52.49 -31.82 -35.49
N GLU A 97 53.71 -31.37 -35.78
CA GLU A 97 54.71 -32.10 -36.54
C GLU A 97 55.66 -32.84 -35.59
N ASN A 98 55.71 -34.16 -35.76
CA ASN A 98 56.82 -35.14 -35.69
C ASN A 98 57.92 -35.07 -34.61
N HIS A 99 58.18 -36.21 -33.94
CA HIS A 99 59.35 -37.10 -34.14
C HIS A 99 59.65 -37.98 -32.90
N HIS A 100 59.58 -39.31 -33.05
CA HIS A 100 60.71 -40.27 -32.97
C HIS A 100 60.21 -41.70 -33.25
#